data_AF-A0A8H4QEJ0-F1
#
_entry.id   AF-A0A8H4QEJ0-F1
#
_cell.length_a   1.000
_cell.length_b   1.000
_cell.length_c   1.000
_cell.angle_alpha   90.00
_cell.angle_beta   90.00
_cell.angle_gamma   90.00
#
_symmetry.space_group_name_H-M   'P 1'
#
loop_
_entity.id
_entity.type
_entity.pdbx_description
1 polymer ?
#
loop_
_entity_poly.entity_id
_entity_poly.type
_entity_poly.pdbx_seq_one_letter_code
_entity_poly.pdbx_strand_id
1 'polypeptide(L)'
;MSNSSSSGSLRSRLAAVLPKNHRFDLFHLSTPPVKTDALCSAPPNERPDRTYCEKHFLAVSVAAPYNVLILGLEIFVYSTAYATTLFVSKADSTGYLSLLGLPKSRLSPTREICTAFIAYLVENRRRSGIQLVVSLFARAQGQYLFPGSVKHDGKHVLDDRGLVKWWCRVLDPLLDHAQSKSWARVQGYLVIPGVEPVEARAFLPRFRSEIGSEWLIGHPLERISHYRREFDWVPPRCLIPRFPDDPKSRFRDELDEEAAKSGLMRNLGSWKSVTTLDTFWEVMGFRQECSSGRLTGFIWVVFDDEVAAQHNDARPQTPSRQPIESRGIPKTTPKKLRRSVGHDSPRVSTDGQKQDREKTNKKRKRLKGTIKARQPRIKTTRRNYLADMPSTSKYYIWPSQGRGERIVDEGDYKRIVDLLLHLDFATPDKASGSSRRWIDEAGMGVSWGLEVTGMRELQPATEAPDDEVQKTERINNLSGLVKRKR
;
A
#
# COMPACT_ATOMS: atom_id res chain seq x y z
N MET A 1 -17.41 32.07 17.10
CA MET A 1 -16.33 31.39 17.86
C MET A 1 -16.58 29.89 17.84
N SER A 2 -15.76 29.14 17.11
CA SER A 2 -15.56 27.69 17.29
C SER A 2 -14.32 27.29 16.48
N ASN A 3 -13.14 27.57 17.03
CA ASN A 3 -11.83 27.26 16.47
C ASN A 3 -11.44 25.82 16.85
N SER A 4 -11.97 24.81 16.13
CA SER A 4 -11.67 23.39 16.42
C SER A 4 -11.09 22.60 15.23
N SER A 5 -10.46 23.24 14.24
CA SER A 5 -10.03 22.53 13.01
C SER A 5 -8.59 22.78 12.52
N SER A 6 -7.63 23.17 13.37
CA SER A 6 -6.27 23.50 12.90
C SER A 6 -5.15 22.49 13.18
N SER A 7 -5.31 21.52 14.09
CA SER A 7 -4.21 20.60 14.46
C SER A 7 -4.11 19.33 13.59
N GLY A 8 -5.22 18.85 13.00
CA GLY A 8 -5.27 17.56 12.29
C GLY A 8 -5.12 17.60 10.77
N SER A 9 -5.00 18.77 10.14
CA SER A 9 -4.93 18.90 8.68
C SER A 9 -3.59 18.39 8.11
N LEU A 10 -3.58 17.94 6.84
CA LEU A 10 -2.33 17.58 6.16
C LEU A 10 -1.32 18.75 6.16
N ARG A 11 -1.83 19.98 5.97
CA ARG A 11 -1.05 21.22 5.99
C ARG A 11 -0.32 21.43 7.33
N SER A 12 -1.03 21.32 8.45
CA SER A 12 -0.43 21.52 9.78
C SER A 12 0.61 20.44 10.11
N ARG A 13 0.35 19.18 9.73
CA ARG A 13 1.31 18.07 9.89
C ARG A 13 2.58 18.29 9.09
N LEU A 14 2.46 18.72 7.83
CA LEU A 14 3.61 18.98 6.98
C LEU A 14 4.38 20.23 7.42
N ALA A 15 3.69 21.30 7.81
CA ALA A 15 4.35 22.50 8.37
C ALA A 15 5.24 22.15 9.57
N ALA A 16 4.80 21.24 10.44
CA ALA A 16 5.54 20.83 11.63
C ALA A 16 6.83 20.03 11.33
N VAL A 17 6.92 19.37 10.17
CA VAL A 17 8.08 18.53 9.81
C VAL A 17 8.99 19.17 8.76
N LEU A 18 8.49 20.14 8.00
CA LEU A 18 9.25 20.81 6.95
C LEU A 18 10.27 21.83 7.54
N PRO A 19 11.41 22.05 6.86
CA PRO A 19 12.44 23.01 7.30
C PRO A 19 11.89 24.41 7.51
N LYS A 20 12.28 25.04 8.64
CA LYS A 20 11.89 26.40 9.00
C LYS A 20 12.17 27.39 7.86
N ASN A 21 11.24 28.33 7.64
CA ASN A 21 11.34 29.45 6.69
C ASN A 21 11.40 29.06 5.19
N HIS A 22 11.17 27.80 4.84
CA HIS A 22 11.09 27.37 3.44
C HIS A 22 9.64 27.12 3.04
N ARG A 23 9.28 27.60 1.83
CA ARG A 23 7.94 27.47 1.24
C ARG A 23 7.89 26.25 0.33
N PHE A 24 6.84 25.45 0.50
CA PHE A 24 6.53 24.28 -0.30
C PHE A 24 5.10 24.37 -0.80
N ASP A 25 4.87 23.99 -2.05
CA ASP A 25 3.51 23.82 -2.58
C ASP A 25 3.18 22.32 -2.63
N LEU A 26 2.01 21.96 -2.13
CA LEU A 26 1.51 20.61 -2.10
C LEU A 26 0.39 20.44 -3.10
N PHE A 27 0.47 19.39 -3.91
CA PHE A 27 -0.51 19.06 -4.94
C PHE A 27 -1.06 17.67 -4.64
N HIS A 28 -2.16 17.61 -3.89
CA HIS A 28 -2.81 16.35 -3.55
C HIS A 28 -4.00 16.07 -4.48
N LEU A 29 -3.80 15.13 -5.40
CA LEU A 29 -4.81 14.59 -6.31
C LEU A 29 -5.41 13.30 -5.74
N SER A 30 -6.72 13.09 -5.87
CA SER A 30 -7.34 11.80 -5.54
C SER A 30 -8.47 11.41 -6.50
N THR A 31 -8.86 10.14 -6.48
CA THR A 31 -10.07 9.65 -7.15
C THR A 31 -11.15 9.28 -6.13
N PRO A 32 -12.44 9.24 -6.51
CA PRO A 32 -13.41 8.55 -5.68
C PRO A 32 -13.13 7.03 -5.64
N PRO A 33 -13.68 6.30 -4.65
CA PRO A 33 -13.54 4.85 -4.58
C PRO A 33 -14.31 4.18 -5.72
N VAL A 34 -13.60 3.59 -6.67
CA VAL A 34 -14.17 2.85 -7.81
C VAL A 34 -14.09 1.35 -7.55
N LYS A 35 -15.10 0.59 -7.97
CA LYS A 35 -15.10 -0.87 -7.85
C LYS A 35 -13.98 -1.46 -8.72
N THR A 36 -13.13 -2.30 -8.13
CA THR A 36 -12.00 -2.97 -8.79
C THR A 36 -12.04 -4.48 -8.52
N ASP A 37 -11.16 -5.22 -9.18
CA ASP A 37 -10.91 -6.64 -8.87
C ASP A 37 -10.39 -6.85 -7.45
N ALA A 38 -10.65 -8.03 -6.90
CA ALA A 38 -10.20 -8.39 -5.56
C ALA A 38 -8.67 -8.53 -5.49
N LEU A 39 -8.09 -8.02 -4.40
CA LEU A 39 -6.65 -8.15 -4.15
C LEU A 39 -6.24 -9.63 -4.09
N CYS A 40 -6.94 -10.44 -3.30
CA CYS A 40 -6.65 -11.87 -3.18
C CYS A 40 -7.56 -12.71 -4.06
N SER A 41 -7.08 -13.87 -4.52
CA SER A 41 -7.95 -14.88 -5.14
C SER A 41 -8.98 -15.38 -4.13
N ALA A 42 -10.21 -15.62 -4.58
CA ALA A 42 -11.18 -16.34 -3.76
C ALA A 42 -10.76 -17.82 -3.63
N PRO A 43 -11.03 -18.45 -2.46
CA PRO A 43 -11.00 -19.90 -2.35
C PRO A 43 -11.90 -20.59 -3.40
N PRO A 44 -11.63 -21.85 -3.76
CA PRO A 44 -12.49 -22.59 -4.68
C PRO A 44 -13.96 -22.57 -4.26
N ASN A 45 -14.85 -22.35 -5.23
CA ASN A 45 -16.31 -22.24 -5.06
C ASN A 45 -16.81 -20.99 -4.29
N GLU A 46 -15.93 -20.05 -3.93
CA GLU A 46 -16.32 -18.78 -3.31
C GLU A 46 -16.29 -17.62 -4.31
N ARG A 47 -16.96 -16.53 -3.95
CA ARG A 47 -16.95 -15.30 -4.74
C ARG A 47 -15.81 -14.39 -4.28
N PRO A 48 -15.11 -13.71 -5.21
CA PRO A 48 -14.12 -12.70 -4.84
C PRO A 48 -14.71 -11.58 -3.99
N ASP A 49 -13.88 -11.06 -3.09
CA ASP A 49 -14.27 -9.94 -2.24
C ASP A 49 -14.63 -8.72 -3.07
N ARG A 50 -15.77 -8.10 -2.74
CA ARG A 50 -16.12 -6.81 -3.33
C ARG A 50 -15.13 -5.76 -2.85
N THR A 51 -14.32 -5.30 -3.78
CA THR A 51 -13.18 -4.42 -3.52
C THR A 51 -13.39 -3.08 -4.22
N TYR A 52 -13.04 -2.00 -3.51
CA TYR A 52 -13.01 -0.65 -4.04
C TYR A 52 -11.58 -0.11 -3.97
N CYS A 53 -11.17 0.67 -4.96
CA CYS A 53 -9.87 1.32 -5.00
C CYS A 53 -10.07 2.84 -5.14
N GLU A 54 -9.40 3.57 -4.28
CA GLU A 54 -9.20 5.01 -4.36
C GLU A 54 -7.70 5.25 -4.62
N LYS A 55 -7.36 6.18 -5.52
CA LYS A 55 -5.98 6.52 -5.85
C LYS A 55 -5.64 7.89 -5.29
N HIS A 56 -4.45 8.03 -4.72
CA HIS A 56 -3.90 9.26 -4.18
C HIS A 56 -2.55 9.53 -4.83
N PHE A 57 -2.36 10.74 -5.33
CA PHE A 57 -1.07 11.21 -5.80
C PHE A 57 -0.73 12.51 -5.08
N LEU A 58 0.38 12.52 -4.36
CA LEU A 58 0.95 13.72 -3.76
C LEU A 58 2.18 14.14 -4.56
N ALA A 59 2.13 15.34 -5.13
CA ALA A 59 3.32 16.01 -5.64
C ALA A 59 3.69 17.17 -4.71
N VAL A 60 4.98 17.39 -4.50
CA VAL A 60 5.47 18.53 -3.71
C VAL A 60 6.42 19.32 -4.57
N SER A 61 6.28 20.63 -4.60
CA SER A 61 7.23 21.54 -5.22
C SER A 61 7.88 22.47 -4.21
N VAL A 62 8.98 23.08 -4.64
CA VAL A 62 9.68 24.12 -3.90
C VAL A 62 9.92 25.32 -4.79
N ALA A 63 9.89 26.52 -4.20
CA ALA A 63 10.15 27.78 -4.89
C ALA A 63 11.54 28.32 -4.53
N ALA A 64 12.61 27.82 -5.20
CA ALA A 64 13.95 28.41 -5.11
C ALA A 64 14.88 27.82 -6.20
N PRO A 65 15.42 28.60 -7.17
CA PRO A 65 14.95 29.88 -7.75
C PRO A 65 13.79 29.71 -8.75
N TYR A 66 13.42 28.46 -9.06
CA TYR A 66 12.31 28.10 -9.93
C TYR A 66 11.28 27.29 -9.14
N ASN A 67 10.02 27.26 -9.59
CA ASN A 67 9.01 26.36 -9.00
C ASN A 67 9.16 24.97 -9.62
N VAL A 68 9.71 24.03 -8.85
CA VAL A 68 10.07 22.69 -9.35
C VAL A 68 9.53 21.60 -8.43
N LEU A 69 8.92 20.57 -9.01
CA LEU A 69 8.52 19.36 -8.30
C LEU A 69 9.76 18.65 -7.74
N ILE A 70 9.74 18.37 -6.43
CA ILE A 70 10.83 17.72 -5.69
C ILE A 70 10.53 16.26 -5.33
N LEU A 71 9.25 15.92 -5.17
CA LEU A 71 8.78 14.62 -4.72
C LEU A 71 7.44 14.28 -5.37
N GLY A 72 7.27 13.02 -5.74
CA GLY A 72 6.00 12.43 -6.14
C GLY A 72 5.76 11.13 -5.35
N LEU A 73 4.56 10.94 -4.84
CA LEU A 73 4.16 9.78 -4.05
C LEU A 73 2.76 9.31 -4.45
N GLU A 74 2.67 8.10 -4.98
CA GLU A 74 1.43 7.45 -5.39
C GLU A 74 1.03 6.35 -4.40
N ILE A 75 -0.19 6.42 -3.88
CA ILE A 75 -0.76 5.48 -2.91
C ILE A 75 -2.15 5.04 -3.37
N PHE A 76 -2.40 3.74 -3.36
CA PHE A 76 -3.72 3.15 -3.63
C PHE A 76 -4.36 2.66 -2.34
N VAL A 77 -5.59 3.10 -2.07
CA VAL A 77 -6.39 2.71 -0.92
C VAL A 77 -7.42 1.69 -1.39
N TYR A 78 -7.17 0.43 -1.09
CA TYR A 78 -8.11 -0.66 -1.33
C TYR A 78 -9.00 -0.86 -0.11
N SER A 79 -10.30 -1.01 -0.32
CA SER A 79 -11.25 -1.21 0.77
C SER A 79 -12.19 -2.38 0.47
N THR A 80 -12.26 -3.31 1.40
CA THR A 80 -13.21 -4.44 1.41
C THR A 80 -14.10 -4.38 2.65
N ALA A 81 -14.97 -5.37 2.82
CA ALA A 81 -15.76 -5.50 4.05
C ALA A 81 -14.90 -5.88 5.28
N TYR A 82 -13.67 -6.34 5.07
CA TYR A 82 -12.85 -6.97 6.11
C TYR A 82 -11.55 -6.21 6.41
N ALA A 83 -11.03 -5.45 5.45
CA ALA A 83 -9.78 -4.72 5.61
C ALA A 83 -9.73 -3.44 4.75
N THR A 84 -8.96 -2.46 5.21
CA THR A 84 -8.47 -1.32 4.41
C THR A 84 -6.98 -1.52 4.15
N THR A 85 -6.54 -1.46 2.89
CA THR A 85 -5.13 -1.64 2.52
C THR A 85 -4.61 -0.41 1.79
N LEU A 86 -3.60 0.25 2.36
CA LEU A 86 -2.86 1.34 1.73
C LEU A 86 -1.63 0.73 1.06
N PHE A 87 -1.60 0.75 -0.27
CA PHE A 87 -0.47 0.28 -1.06
C PHE A 87 0.32 1.46 -1.59
N VAL A 88 1.59 1.59 -1.19
CA VAL A 88 2.49 2.59 -1.78
C VAL A 88 2.97 2.07 -3.13
N SER A 89 2.47 2.66 -4.21
CA SER A 89 2.74 2.18 -5.58
C SER A 89 4.03 2.74 -6.14
N LYS A 90 4.25 4.06 -6.00
CA LYS A 90 5.41 4.74 -6.56
C LYS A 90 5.85 5.85 -5.63
N ALA A 91 7.15 6.02 -5.48
CA ALA A 91 7.74 7.20 -4.85
C ALA A 91 9.02 7.55 -5.60
N ASP A 92 9.19 8.82 -5.94
CA ASP A 92 10.39 9.29 -6.62
C ASP A 92 10.69 10.72 -6.19
N SER A 93 11.95 11.11 -6.35
CA SER A 93 12.39 12.50 -6.14
C SER A 93 13.16 13.00 -7.36
N THR A 94 13.22 14.31 -7.53
CA THR A 94 13.95 14.92 -8.66
C THR A 94 15.37 15.33 -8.31
N GLY A 95 15.72 15.42 -7.01
CA GLY A 95 17.03 15.92 -6.54
C GLY A 95 17.11 17.44 -6.38
N TYR A 96 16.09 18.20 -6.81
CA TYR A 96 16.06 19.66 -6.71
C TYR A 96 15.84 20.20 -5.29
N LEU A 97 15.63 19.33 -4.29
CA LEU A 97 15.65 19.74 -2.90
C LEU A 97 17.03 20.33 -2.49
N SER A 98 18.10 19.94 -3.19
CA SER A 98 19.44 20.50 -3.02
C SER A 98 19.50 22.02 -3.25
N LEU A 99 18.58 22.58 -4.04
CA LEU A 99 18.50 24.03 -4.31
C LEU A 99 18.22 24.86 -3.05
N LEU A 100 17.65 24.26 -2.02
CA LEU A 100 17.41 24.93 -0.74
C LEU A 100 18.67 25.12 0.11
N GLY A 101 19.81 24.52 -0.26
CA GLY A 101 21.05 24.66 0.50
C GLY A 101 20.94 24.19 1.96
N LEU A 102 20.07 23.23 2.24
CA LEU A 102 19.83 22.75 3.60
C LEU A 102 21.09 22.12 4.19
N PRO A 103 21.40 22.34 5.48
CA PRO A 103 22.51 21.66 6.13
C PRO A 103 22.28 20.15 6.11
N LYS A 104 23.36 19.37 6.09
CA LYS A 104 23.31 17.90 6.19
C LYS A 104 22.72 17.52 7.55
N SER A 105 21.39 17.36 7.59
CA SER A 105 20.65 16.90 8.76
C SER A 105 20.48 15.38 8.72
N ARG A 106 20.38 14.75 9.89
CA ARG A 106 20.06 13.32 10.00
C ARG A 106 18.65 12.99 9.47
N LEU A 107 17.78 13.98 9.33
CA LEU A 107 16.39 13.82 8.89
C LEU A 107 16.23 14.34 7.44
N SER A 108 15.84 13.45 6.53
CA SER A 108 15.55 13.81 5.13
C SER A 108 14.14 14.41 5.03
N PRO A 109 13.95 15.64 4.51
CA PRO A 109 12.61 16.22 4.34
C PRO A 109 11.67 15.34 3.51
N THR A 110 12.19 14.68 2.46
CA THR A 110 11.44 13.73 1.64
C THR A 110 10.87 12.58 2.46
N ARG A 111 11.66 12.03 3.39
CA ARG A 111 11.23 10.96 4.30
C ARG A 111 10.06 11.41 5.16
N GLU A 112 10.17 12.60 5.71
CA GLU A 112 9.21 13.17 6.66
C GLU A 112 7.88 13.51 5.97
N ILE A 113 7.94 14.01 4.74
CA ILE A 113 6.75 14.21 3.91
C ILE A 113 6.03 12.87 3.67
N CYS A 114 6.77 11.83 3.28
CA CYS A 114 6.19 10.50 3.08
C CYS A 114 5.56 9.94 4.36
N THR A 115 6.26 10.03 5.50
CA THR A 115 5.74 9.60 6.80
C THR A 115 4.46 10.36 7.16
N ALA A 116 4.47 11.69 7.06
CA ALA A 116 3.32 12.53 7.41
C ALA A 116 2.10 12.25 6.52
N PHE A 117 2.31 12.06 5.20
CA PHE A 117 1.22 11.77 4.27
C PHE A 117 0.63 10.38 4.49
N ILE A 118 1.46 9.35 4.70
CA ILE A 118 0.98 7.99 5.00
C ILE A 118 0.22 8.01 6.33
N ALA A 119 0.75 8.63 7.39
CA ALA A 119 0.07 8.76 8.68
C ALA A 119 -1.30 9.45 8.53
N TYR A 120 -1.35 10.54 7.77
CA TYR A 120 -2.60 11.25 7.48
C TYR A 120 -3.63 10.37 6.76
N LEU A 121 -3.23 9.54 5.79
CA LEU A 121 -4.14 8.60 5.14
C LEU A 121 -4.58 7.47 6.08
N VAL A 122 -3.68 6.94 6.91
CA VAL A 122 -3.98 5.90 7.92
C VAL A 122 -5.09 6.38 8.86
N GLU A 123 -4.98 7.60 9.38
CA GLU A 123 -5.98 8.18 10.28
C GLU A 123 -7.32 8.44 9.56
N ASN A 124 -7.28 9.03 8.36
CA ASN A 124 -8.49 9.40 7.62
C ASN A 124 -9.18 8.22 6.89
N ARG A 125 -8.55 7.04 6.82
CA ARG A 125 -9.13 5.81 6.23
C ARG A 125 -9.34 4.70 7.26
N ARG A 126 -9.13 5.03 8.53
CA ARG A 126 -9.46 4.14 9.62
C ARG A 126 -10.97 3.84 9.65
N ARG A 127 -11.30 2.58 9.93
CA ARG A 127 -12.66 2.11 10.15
C ARG A 127 -12.69 1.32 11.45
N SER A 128 -13.65 1.64 12.34
CA SER A 128 -13.77 0.94 13.62
C SER A 128 -14.03 -0.55 13.40
N GLY A 129 -13.30 -1.40 14.12
CA GLY A 129 -13.41 -2.86 14.04
C GLY A 129 -12.94 -3.51 12.74
N ILE A 130 -12.29 -2.75 11.85
CA ILE A 130 -11.74 -3.25 10.58
C ILE A 130 -10.23 -3.03 10.57
N GLN A 131 -9.48 -4.05 10.18
CA GLN A 131 -8.02 -4.00 10.09
C GLN A 131 -7.57 -3.00 9.01
N LEU A 132 -6.52 -2.25 9.30
CA LEU A 132 -5.83 -1.41 8.32
C LEU A 132 -4.41 -1.95 8.08
N VAL A 133 -4.00 -2.06 6.82
CA VAL A 133 -2.68 -2.55 6.43
C VAL A 133 -2.01 -1.54 5.51
N VAL A 134 -0.84 -1.04 5.88
CA VAL A 134 0.06 -0.36 4.93
C VAL A 134 0.96 -1.42 4.32
N SER A 135 1.07 -1.47 2.99
CA SER A 135 1.89 -2.44 2.27
C SER A 135 2.70 -1.74 1.18
N LEU A 136 3.96 -2.14 1.00
CA LEU A 136 4.79 -1.68 -0.10
C LEU A 136 5.85 -2.72 -0.44
N PHE A 137 6.46 -2.57 -1.61
CA PHE A 137 7.72 -3.23 -1.92
C PHE A 137 8.79 -2.18 -2.23
N ALA A 138 10.00 -2.43 -1.80
CA ALA A 138 11.15 -1.55 -1.93
C ALA A 138 12.15 -2.20 -2.87
N ARG A 139 12.26 -1.64 -4.08
CA ARG A 139 13.23 -2.00 -5.12
C ARG A 139 13.81 -0.69 -5.65
N ALA A 140 15.12 -0.62 -5.87
CA ALA A 140 15.75 0.58 -6.40
C ALA A 140 15.68 0.65 -7.93
N GLN A 141 15.44 1.85 -8.44
CA GLN A 141 15.50 2.19 -9.85
C GLN A 141 15.94 3.65 -9.98
N GLY A 142 16.63 4.01 -11.06
CA GLY A 142 17.13 5.37 -11.25
C GLY A 142 16.03 6.43 -11.34
N GLN A 143 14.84 6.04 -11.82
CA GLN A 143 13.65 6.90 -11.94
C GLN A 143 12.38 6.05 -12.03
N TYR A 144 11.32 6.51 -11.37
CA TYR A 144 9.97 5.92 -11.39
C TYR A 144 8.93 6.89 -11.94
N LEU A 145 8.99 8.16 -11.54
CA LEU A 145 7.99 9.19 -11.87
C LEU A 145 8.58 10.34 -12.67
N PHE A 146 9.87 10.65 -12.50
CA PHE A 146 10.49 11.84 -13.08
C PHE A 146 11.56 11.46 -14.11
N PRO A 147 11.22 11.33 -15.41
CA PRO A 147 12.20 11.00 -16.43
C PRO A 147 13.31 12.06 -16.54
N GLY A 148 14.54 11.62 -16.74
CA GLY A 148 15.69 12.50 -16.89
C GLY A 148 16.28 12.98 -15.56
N SER A 149 15.54 12.89 -14.45
CA SER A 149 16.01 13.31 -13.12
C SER A 149 17.27 12.59 -12.64
N VAL A 150 17.53 11.37 -13.12
CA VAL A 150 18.77 10.62 -12.82
C VAL A 150 20.03 11.30 -13.36
N LYS A 151 19.91 12.17 -14.36
CA LYS A 151 21.03 12.95 -14.93
C LYS A 151 21.35 14.20 -14.11
N HIS A 152 20.51 14.55 -13.14
CA HIS A 152 20.73 15.72 -12.29
C HIS A 152 21.61 15.33 -11.10
N ASP A 153 22.76 16.00 -10.94
CA ASP A 153 23.76 15.68 -9.91
C ASP A 153 23.23 15.79 -8.47
N GLY A 154 22.18 16.58 -8.25
CA GLY A 154 21.51 16.70 -6.95
C GLY A 154 20.67 15.47 -6.57
N LYS A 155 20.39 14.55 -7.49
CA LYS A 155 19.59 13.35 -7.23
C LYS A 155 20.45 12.22 -6.69
N HIS A 156 20.27 11.92 -5.40
CA HIS A 156 20.90 10.75 -4.77
C HIS A 156 19.99 9.51 -4.87
N VAL A 157 20.33 8.57 -5.75
CA VAL A 157 19.63 7.29 -5.88
C VAL A 157 20.18 6.29 -4.87
N LEU A 158 19.31 5.74 -4.02
CA LEU A 158 19.66 4.68 -3.08
C LEU A 158 19.82 3.33 -3.81
N ASP A 159 20.72 2.48 -3.30
CA ASP A 159 20.78 1.08 -3.70
C ASP A 159 19.60 0.28 -3.13
N ASP A 160 19.42 -0.96 -3.59
CA ASP A 160 18.32 -1.82 -3.14
C ASP A 160 18.33 -1.96 -1.59
N ARG A 161 19.50 -2.13 -0.96
CA ARG A 161 19.61 -2.28 0.50
C ARG A 161 19.30 -0.98 1.24
N GLY A 162 19.83 0.15 0.76
CA GLY A 162 19.58 1.47 1.31
C GLY A 162 18.11 1.87 1.20
N LEU A 163 17.43 1.53 0.11
CA LEU A 163 16.02 1.84 -0.09
C LEU A 163 15.11 1.04 0.86
N VAL A 164 15.39 -0.25 1.09
CA VAL A 164 14.67 -1.04 2.10
C VAL A 164 14.81 -0.41 3.48
N LYS A 165 16.04 -0.08 3.90
CA LYS A 165 16.30 0.62 5.18
C LYS A 165 15.57 1.97 5.26
N TRP A 166 15.54 2.71 4.15
CA TRP A 166 14.87 4.00 4.08
C TRP A 166 13.36 3.86 4.30
N TRP A 167 12.69 2.91 3.63
CA TRP A 167 11.27 2.67 3.83
C TRP A 167 10.93 2.16 5.23
N CYS A 168 11.76 1.27 5.81
CA CYS A 168 11.58 0.88 7.20
C CYS A 168 11.62 2.12 8.13
N ARG A 169 12.54 3.07 7.90
CA ARG A 169 12.60 4.34 8.66
C ARG A 169 11.43 5.30 8.38
N VAL A 170 10.85 5.29 7.17
CA VAL A 170 9.64 6.07 6.85
C VAL A 170 8.45 5.57 7.66
N LEU A 171 8.32 4.24 7.77
CA LEU A 171 7.17 3.58 8.39
C LEU A 171 7.34 3.39 9.90
N ASP A 172 8.56 3.43 10.43
CA ASP A 172 8.84 3.23 11.86
C ASP A 172 8.03 4.16 12.78
N PRO A 173 7.90 5.48 12.52
CA PRO A 173 7.09 6.36 13.38
C PRO A 173 5.61 6.00 13.38
N LEU A 174 5.12 5.25 12.39
CA LEU A 174 3.73 4.78 12.36
C LEU A 174 3.47 3.69 13.41
N LEU A 175 4.52 2.99 13.86
CA LEU A 175 4.42 1.94 14.88
C LEU A 175 4.20 2.53 16.27
N ASP A 176 4.71 3.74 16.51
CA ASP A 176 4.49 4.49 17.75
C ASP A 176 3.05 4.99 17.89
N HIS A 177 2.25 4.96 16.82
CA HIS A 177 0.82 5.30 16.88
C HIS A 177 0.00 4.28 17.70
N ALA A 178 0.58 3.15 18.10
CA ALA A 178 0.04 2.28 19.14
C ALA A 178 -0.18 3.02 20.49
N GLN A 179 0.55 4.12 20.73
CA GLN A 179 0.39 4.95 21.93
C GLN A 179 -0.82 5.90 21.85
N SER A 180 -1.35 6.16 20.65
CA SER A 180 -2.65 6.81 20.54
C SER A 180 -3.70 5.80 21.05
N LYS A 181 -4.67 6.24 21.88
CA LYS A 181 -5.78 5.43 22.48
C LYS A 181 -6.73 4.78 21.45
N SER A 182 -6.22 4.56 20.26
CA SER A 182 -6.93 4.42 19.03
C SER A 182 -6.57 3.07 18.40
N TRP A 183 -5.34 2.56 18.51
CA TRP A 183 -5.01 1.23 17.99
C TRP A 183 -4.62 0.31 19.15
N ALA A 184 -5.18 -0.90 19.19
CA ALA A 184 -4.86 -1.88 20.22
C ALA A 184 -3.51 -2.53 19.97
N ARG A 185 -3.19 -2.77 18.69
CA ARG A 185 -1.90 -3.33 18.28
C ARG A 185 -1.50 -2.78 16.92
N VAL A 186 -0.28 -2.26 16.83
CA VAL A 186 0.39 -1.98 15.56
C VAL A 186 1.56 -2.95 15.41
N GLN A 187 1.88 -3.43 14.22
CA GLN A 187 2.98 -4.38 14.03
C GLN A 187 3.62 -4.21 12.66
N GLY A 188 4.94 -4.03 12.63
CA GLY A 188 5.73 -3.98 11.39
C GLY A 188 6.24 -5.35 10.98
N TYR A 189 6.28 -5.63 9.69
CA TYR A 189 6.76 -6.88 9.09
C TYR A 189 7.67 -6.58 7.90
N LEU A 190 8.75 -7.35 7.76
CA LEU A 190 9.70 -7.26 6.64
C LEU A 190 10.06 -8.67 6.13
N VAL A 191 9.93 -8.87 4.82
CA VAL A 191 10.49 -10.02 4.11
C VAL A 191 11.46 -9.54 3.05
N ILE A 192 12.65 -10.12 3.02
CA ILE A 192 13.62 -9.93 1.93
C ILE A 192 13.92 -11.33 1.37
N PRO A 193 13.32 -11.72 0.23
CA PRO A 193 13.54 -13.05 -0.33
C PRO A 193 15.02 -13.28 -0.64
N GLY A 194 15.53 -14.46 -0.28
CA GLY A 194 16.94 -14.82 -0.45
C GLY A 194 17.89 -14.30 0.64
N VAL A 195 17.38 -13.58 1.65
CA VAL A 195 18.17 -13.13 2.81
C VAL A 195 17.67 -13.82 4.08
N GLU A 196 18.59 -14.40 4.85
CA GLU A 196 18.27 -15.09 6.10
C GLU A 196 17.69 -14.13 7.14
N PRO A 197 16.76 -14.59 8.02
CA PRO A 197 16.08 -13.70 8.95
C PRO A 197 17.01 -12.92 9.88
N VAL A 198 18.14 -13.50 10.28
CA VAL A 198 19.14 -12.85 11.13
C VAL A 198 19.80 -11.68 10.41
N GLU A 199 20.14 -11.83 9.13
CA GLU A 199 20.71 -10.74 8.33
C GLU A 199 19.64 -9.67 8.02
N ALA A 200 18.40 -10.10 7.76
CA ALA A 200 17.28 -9.19 7.50
C ALA A 200 17.01 -8.22 8.68
N ARG A 201 17.31 -8.62 9.94
CA ARG A 201 17.21 -7.72 11.10
C ARG A 201 18.09 -6.48 10.98
N ALA A 202 19.22 -6.55 10.27
CA ALA A 202 20.12 -5.41 10.08
C ALA A 202 19.52 -4.29 9.21
N PHE A 203 18.39 -4.54 8.54
CA PHE A 203 17.66 -3.54 7.76
C PHE A 203 16.66 -2.74 8.59
N LEU A 204 16.35 -3.22 9.80
CA LEU A 204 15.40 -2.58 10.70
C LEU A 204 16.05 -1.42 11.47
N PRO A 205 15.28 -0.41 11.89
CA PRO A 205 15.75 0.64 12.79
C PRO A 205 16.22 0.06 14.14
N ARG A 206 17.38 0.53 14.64
CA ARG A 206 18.05 -0.04 15.83
C ARG A 206 17.50 0.45 17.17
N PHE A 207 16.94 1.66 17.23
CA PHE A 207 16.55 2.30 18.47
C PHE A 207 15.03 2.28 18.63
N ARG A 208 14.54 1.38 19.49
CA ARG A 208 13.14 1.35 19.92
C ARG A 208 13.08 1.41 21.44
N SER A 209 12.10 2.14 21.95
CA SER A 209 11.73 2.08 23.37
C SER A 209 11.16 0.70 23.68
N GLU A 210 11.53 0.13 24.84
CA GLU A 210 11.17 -1.22 25.32
C GLU A 210 9.64 -1.47 25.47
N ILE A 211 8.81 -0.44 25.25
CA ILE A 211 7.36 -0.42 25.52
C ILE A 211 6.54 -0.40 24.20
N GLY A 212 7.18 -0.39 23.03
CA GLY A 212 6.53 -0.25 21.72
C GLY A 212 6.40 -1.53 20.88
N SER A 213 5.44 -1.52 19.95
CA SER A 213 5.22 -2.52 18.89
C SER A 213 6.48 -2.86 18.09
N GLU A 214 6.98 -4.11 18.12
CA GLU A 214 8.26 -4.52 17.48
C GLU A 214 8.19 -4.56 15.94
N TRP A 215 9.32 -4.79 15.27
CA TRP A 215 9.40 -5.18 13.87
C TRP A 215 9.63 -6.69 13.84
N LEU A 216 8.86 -7.43 13.03
CA LEU A 216 9.05 -8.86 12.85
C LEU A 216 9.63 -9.16 11.47
N ILE A 217 10.54 -10.12 11.41
CA ILE A 217 11.01 -10.67 10.13
C ILE A 217 10.05 -11.79 9.73
N GLY A 218 9.52 -11.71 8.51
CA GLY A 218 8.44 -12.57 8.03
C GLY A 218 7.26 -11.76 7.51
N HIS A 219 6.18 -12.44 7.14
CA HIS A 219 5.02 -11.82 6.51
C HIS A 219 3.74 -11.99 7.36
N PRO A 220 2.78 -11.06 7.27
CA PRO A 220 1.51 -11.19 8.00
C PRO A 220 0.38 -11.81 7.17
N LEU A 221 0.66 -12.36 5.97
CA LEU A 221 -0.36 -12.76 4.97
C LEU A 221 -1.46 -13.69 5.51
N GLU A 222 -1.12 -14.66 6.36
CA GLU A 222 -2.11 -15.55 6.98
C GLU A 222 -3.01 -14.80 7.96
N ARG A 223 -2.45 -13.86 8.72
CA ARG A 223 -3.14 -13.10 9.76
C ARG A 223 -4.09 -12.06 9.16
N ILE A 224 -3.63 -11.34 8.14
CA ILE A 224 -4.43 -10.28 7.50
C ILE A 224 -5.56 -10.83 6.65
N SER A 225 -5.48 -12.10 6.24
CA SER A 225 -6.53 -12.73 5.44
C SER A 225 -7.67 -13.23 6.31
N HIS A 226 -8.89 -12.74 6.04
CA HIS A 226 -10.09 -13.25 6.69
C HIS A 226 -10.38 -14.72 6.32
N TYR A 227 -9.92 -15.19 5.16
CA TYR A 227 -10.10 -16.58 4.73
C TYR A 227 -9.49 -17.59 5.70
N ARG A 228 -8.39 -17.25 6.37
CA ARG A 228 -7.74 -18.15 7.35
C ARG A 228 -8.62 -18.45 8.56
N ARG A 229 -9.65 -17.63 8.80
CA ARG A 229 -10.61 -17.77 9.90
C ARG A 229 -11.90 -18.44 9.45
N GLU A 230 -12.25 -18.29 8.18
CA GLU A 230 -13.46 -18.86 7.60
C GLU A 230 -13.25 -20.29 7.10
N PHE A 231 -12.02 -20.72 6.83
CA PHE A 231 -11.70 -22.02 6.23
C PHE A 231 -10.75 -22.85 7.09
N ASP A 232 -10.83 -24.17 6.94
CA ASP A 232 -9.94 -25.15 7.56
C ASP A 232 -8.49 -25.03 7.06
N TRP A 233 -8.31 -24.81 5.77
CA TRP A 233 -7.04 -24.49 5.14
C TRP A 233 -7.26 -23.52 3.98
N VAL A 234 -6.24 -22.74 3.62
CA VAL A 234 -6.34 -21.75 2.55
C VAL A 234 -5.16 -21.89 1.59
N PRO A 235 -5.38 -22.05 0.28
CA PRO A 235 -4.29 -22.09 -0.68
C PRO A 235 -3.47 -20.79 -0.69
N PRO A 236 -2.14 -20.82 -0.85
CA PRO A 236 -1.29 -19.63 -0.87
C PRO A 236 -1.76 -18.51 -1.81
N ARG A 237 -2.30 -18.85 -2.98
CA ARG A 237 -2.84 -17.88 -3.96
C ARG A 237 -3.98 -17.00 -3.42
N CYS A 238 -4.68 -17.45 -2.38
CA CYS A 238 -5.78 -16.70 -1.74
C CYS A 238 -5.29 -15.79 -0.61
N LEU A 239 -4.00 -15.85 -0.26
CA LEU A 239 -3.39 -15.07 0.82
C LEU A 239 -2.51 -13.94 0.29
N ILE A 240 -2.00 -14.06 -0.95
CA ILE A 240 -1.09 -13.08 -1.55
C ILE A 240 -1.89 -12.03 -2.35
N PRO A 241 -1.86 -10.75 -1.95
CA PRO A 241 -2.58 -9.68 -2.65
C PRO A 241 -1.95 -9.32 -4.00
N ARG A 242 -2.81 -8.99 -4.99
CA ARG A 242 -2.47 -8.38 -6.29
C ARG A 242 -2.29 -6.90 -6.14
N PHE A 243 -1.08 -6.43 -6.37
CA PHE A 243 -0.81 -5.01 -6.56
C PHE A 243 -0.25 -4.76 -7.97
N PRO A 244 -0.48 -3.57 -8.53
CA PRO A 244 0.11 -3.20 -9.81
C PRO A 244 1.63 -3.08 -9.72
N ASP A 245 2.32 -3.47 -10.79
CA ASP A 245 3.78 -3.39 -10.96
C ASP A 245 4.62 -4.08 -9.86
N ASP A 246 4.02 -5.05 -9.18
CA ASP A 246 4.58 -5.67 -7.99
C ASP A 246 5.20 -7.05 -8.29
N PRO A 247 6.48 -7.32 -7.92
CA PRO A 247 7.15 -8.58 -8.25
C PRO A 247 6.46 -9.82 -7.71
N LYS A 248 5.89 -9.77 -6.49
CA LYS A 248 5.15 -10.92 -5.93
C LYS A 248 3.85 -11.16 -6.70
N SER A 249 3.22 -10.11 -7.22
CA SER A 249 2.00 -10.23 -8.04
C SER A 249 2.32 -10.86 -9.40
N ARG A 250 3.41 -10.43 -10.05
CA ARG A 250 3.90 -11.03 -11.29
C ARG A 250 4.20 -12.52 -11.14
N PHE A 251 4.97 -12.90 -10.11
CA PHE A 251 5.30 -14.31 -9.88
C PHE A 251 4.05 -15.16 -9.61
N ARG A 252 3.12 -14.62 -8.83
CA ARG A 252 1.85 -15.28 -8.53
C ARG A 252 0.97 -15.46 -9.76
N ASP A 253 0.96 -14.51 -10.70
CA ASP A 253 0.22 -14.62 -11.95
C ASP A 253 0.82 -15.71 -12.87
N GLU A 254 2.15 -15.84 -12.91
CA GLU A 254 2.82 -16.97 -13.61
C GLU A 254 2.45 -18.34 -13.00
N LEU A 255 2.36 -18.43 -11.68
CA LEU A 255 1.91 -19.65 -10.99
C LEU A 255 0.43 -19.95 -11.26
N ASP A 256 -0.42 -18.93 -11.34
CA ASP A 256 -1.83 -19.07 -11.72
C ASP A 256 -1.95 -19.54 -13.20
N GLU A 257 -1.10 -19.06 -14.11
CA GLU A 257 -1.01 -19.55 -15.49
C GLU A 257 -0.53 -21.00 -15.60
N GLU A 258 0.46 -21.40 -14.79
CA GLU A 258 0.91 -22.79 -14.68
C GLU A 258 -0.25 -23.69 -14.20
N ALA A 259 -0.98 -23.27 -13.17
CA ALA A 259 -2.12 -24.00 -12.64
C ALA A 259 -3.28 -24.07 -13.64
N ALA A 260 -3.52 -23.02 -14.44
CA ALA A 260 -4.57 -23.00 -15.45
C ALA A 260 -4.38 -24.06 -16.56
N LYS A 261 -3.14 -24.45 -16.84
CA LYS A 261 -2.80 -25.53 -17.80
C LYS A 261 -3.15 -26.92 -17.26
N SER A 262 -3.40 -27.07 -15.96
CA SER A 262 -3.76 -28.33 -15.31
C SER A 262 -5.19 -28.28 -14.76
N GLY A 263 -6.12 -29.03 -15.37
CA GLY A 263 -7.54 -29.03 -14.98
C GLY A 263 -7.79 -29.40 -13.51
N LEU A 264 -6.96 -30.29 -12.94
CA LEU A 264 -7.03 -30.68 -11.53
C LEU A 264 -6.65 -29.51 -10.61
N MET A 265 -5.51 -28.86 -10.88
CA MET A 265 -5.00 -27.76 -10.07
C MET A 265 -5.89 -26.52 -10.12
N ARG A 266 -6.48 -26.25 -11.29
CA ARG A 266 -7.49 -25.20 -11.47
C ARG A 266 -8.69 -25.37 -10.54
N ASN A 267 -9.17 -26.61 -10.36
CA ASN A 267 -10.33 -26.90 -9.52
C ASN A 267 -9.99 -26.84 -8.02
N LEU A 268 -8.77 -27.24 -7.64
CA LEU A 268 -8.27 -27.16 -6.26
C LEU A 268 -7.84 -25.75 -5.86
N GLY A 269 -7.55 -24.88 -6.82
CA GLY A 269 -6.98 -23.55 -6.55
C GLY A 269 -5.59 -23.66 -5.92
N SER A 270 -4.82 -24.68 -6.26
CA SER A 270 -3.46 -24.91 -5.78
C SER A 270 -2.48 -24.74 -6.94
N TRP A 271 -1.24 -24.32 -6.63
CA TRP A 271 -0.17 -24.32 -7.62
C TRP A 271 0.53 -25.68 -7.65
N LYS A 272 1.14 -25.99 -8.79
CA LYS A 272 1.83 -27.26 -9.00
C LYS A 272 3.18 -27.30 -8.27
N SER A 273 3.93 -26.22 -8.36
CA SER A 273 5.31 -26.10 -7.85
C SER A 273 5.38 -25.55 -6.42
N VAL A 274 4.44 -24.68 -6.04
CA VAL A 274 4.45 -23.96 -4.76
C VAL A 274 3.23 -24.33 -3.91
N THR A 275 3.47 -24.99 -2.76
CA THR A 275 2.40 -25.54 -1.91
C THR A 275 2.17 -24.73 -0.63
N THR A 276 3.19 -24.03 -0.12
CA THR A 276 3.13 -23.20 1.08
C THR A 276 3.61 -21.77 0.80
N LEU A 277 3.33 -20.85 1.74
CA LEU A 277 3.86 -19.49 1.67
C LEU A 277 5.38 -19.45 1.86
N ASP A 278 5.94 -20.34 2.66
CA ASP A 278 7.40 -20.43 2.85
C ASP A 278 8.10 -20.78 1.53
N THR A 279 7.60 -21.81 0.84
CA THR A 279 8.11 -22.17 -0.50
C THR A 279 7.88 -21.05 -1.51
N PHE A 280 6.78 -20.29 -1.41
CA PHE A 280 6.57 -19.12 -2.27
C PHE A 280 7.69 -18.09 -2.08
N TRP A 281 8.03 -17.75 -0.84
CA TRP A 281 9.08 -16.77 -0.55
C TRP A 281 10.49 -17.26 -0.82
N GLU A 282 10.74 -18.57 -0.63
CA GLU A 282 11.98 -19.22 -1.04
C GLU A 282 12.17 -19.12 -2.56
N VAL A 283 11.16 -19.51 -3.35
CA VAL A 283 11.23 -19.43 -4.81
C VAL A 283 11.29 -17.97 -5.29
N MET A 284 10.63 -17.04 -4.58
CA MET A 284 10.71 -15.61 -4.86
C MET A 284 12.15 -15.06 -4.79
N GLY A 285 13.02 -15.68 -3.97
CA GLY A 285 14.45 -15.33 -3.88
C GLY A 285 15.24 -15.61 -5.16
N PHE A 286 14.82 -16.56 -5.99
CA PHE A 286 15.50 -16.90 -7.24
C PHE A 286 15.04 -16.06 -8.44
N ARG A 287 13.99 -15.23 -8.27
CA ARG A 287 13.44 -14.38 -9.32
C ARG A 287 14.39 -13.24 -9.65
N GLN A 288 14.36 -12.77 -10.90
CA GLN A 288 15.24 -11.72 -11.41
C GLN A 288 15.23 -10.44 -10.55
N GLU A 289 14.09 -10.14 -9.92
CA GLU A 289 13.91 -8.97 -9.06
C GLU A 289 14.60 -9.11 -7.68
N CYS A 290 14.99 -10.33 -7.30
CA CYS A 290 15.57 -10.68 -6.00
C CYS A 290 16.92 -11.42 -6.12
N SER A 291 17.41 -11.66 -7.33
CA SER A 291 18.65 -12.42 -7.59
C SER A 291 19.65 -11.60 -8.42
N SER A 292 20.84 -12.15 -8.66
CA SER A 292 21.90 -11.51 -9.46
C SER A 292 22.31 -10.10 -8.97
N GLY A 293 22.44 -9.94 -7.64
CA GLY A 293 22.83 -8.68 -7.01
C GLY A 293 21.69 -7.67 -6.84
N ARG A 294 20.47 -8.02 -7.25
CA ARG A 294 19.24 -7.26 -6.95
C ARG A 294 18.62 -7.74 -5.65
N LEU A 295 17.98 -6.83 -4.93
CA LEU A 295 17.27 -7.13 -3.69
C LEU A 295 15.94 -6.38 -3.67
N THR A 296 14.87 -7.07 -3.27
CA THR A 296 13.55 -6.46 -3.11
C THR A 296 13.04 -6.74 -1.69
N GLY A 297 12.72 -5.70 -0.93
CA GLY A 297 12.10 -5.85 0.39
C GLY A 297 10.59 -5.69 0.31
N PHE A 298 9.83 -6.59 0.92
CA PHE A 298 8.38 -6.48 1.07
C PHE A 298 8.07 -6.08 2.50
N ILE A 299 7.33 -4.98 2.66
CA ILE A 299 7.09 -4.36 3.97
C ILE A 299 5.59 -4.25 4.20
N TRP A 300 5.18 -4.58 5.43
CA TRP A 300 3.81 -4.36 5.90
C TRP A 300 3.82 -3.69 7.27
N VAL A 301 2.84 -2.81 7.49
CA VAL A 301 2.48 -2.35 8.83
C VAL A 301 1.00 -2.65 9.02
N VAL A 302 0.70 -3.46 10.03
CA VAL A 302 -0.66 -3.92 10.34
C VAL A 302 -1.16 -3.18 11.57
N PHE A 303 -2.31 -2.54 11.44
CA PHE A 303 -3.02 -1.83 12.50
C PHE A 303 -4.30 -2.60 12.83
N ASP A 304 -4.35 -3.09 14.07
CA ASP A 304 -5.51 -3.76 14.64
C ASP A 304 -6.13 -2.87 15.72
N ASP A 305 -7.40 -2.52 15.53
CA ASP A 305 -8.26 -1.95 16.58
C ASP A 305 -8.61 -3.04 17.62
N GLU A 306 -9.14 -2.71 18.80
CA GLU A 306 -9.43 -3.70 19.86
C GLU A 306 -10.30 -4.86 19.35
N VAL A 307 -11.38 -4.53 18.65
CA VAL A 307 -12.30 -5.48 18.03
C VAL A 307 -11.60 -6.30 16.95
N ALA A 308 -10.74 -5.68 16.15
CA ALA A 308 -9.98 -6.38 15.11
C ALA A 308 -8.92 -7.32 15.72
N ALA A 309 -8.23 -6.90 16.78
CA ALA A 309 -7.24 -7.69 17.50
C ALA A 309 -7.88 -8.95 18.11
N GLN A 310 -9.02 -8.79 18.81
CA GLN A 310 -9.80 -9.92 19.32
C GLN A 310 -10.23 -10.87 18.19
N HIS A 311 -10.71 -10.33 17.07
CA HIS A 311 -11.09 -11.14 15.91
C HIS A 311 -9.90 -11.82 15.20
N ASN A 312 -8.69 -11.27 15.30
CA ASN A 312 -7.48 -11.83 14.69
C ASN A 312 -6.84 -12.90 15.57
N ASP A 313 -6.87 -12.71 16.90
CA ASP A 313 -6.26 -13.62 17.87
C ASP A 313 -7.20 -14.76 18.28
N ALA A 314 -8.51 -14.64 18.01
CA ALA A 314 -9.48 -15.72 18.19
C ALA A 314 -9.18 -16.88 17.23
N ARG A 315 -8.46 -17.90 17.74
CA ARG A 315 -8.37 -19.20 17.07
C ARG A 315 -9.78 -19.78 16.92
N PRO A 316 -10.16 -20.34 15.75
CA PRO A 316 -11.34 -21.18 15.70
C PRO A 316 -11.14 -22.35 16.66
N GLN A 317 -12.02 -22.48 17.66
CA GLN A 317 -12.09 -23.69 18.47
C GLN A 317 -12.58 -24.83 17.57
N THR A 318 -11.65 -25.57 16.97
CA THR A 318 -11.95 -26.88 16.40
C THR A 318 -11.92 -27.94 17.50
N PRO A 319 -12.90 -28.86 17.57
CA PRO A 319 -12.79 -30.03 18.44
C PRO A 319 -11.56 -30.84 18.04
N SER A 320 -10.82 -31.30 19.04
CA SER A 320 -9.59 -32.10 18.92
C SER A 320 -9.72 -33.19 17.85
N ARG A 321 -8.89 -33.14 16.81
CA ARG A 321 -8.58 -34.30 15.96
C ARG A 321 -7.15 -34.21 15.43
N GLN A 322 -6.33 -35.08 16.04
CA GLN A 322 -5.10 -35.78 15.66
C GLN A 322 -4.09 -35.17 14.67
N PRO A 323 -2.78 -35.41 14.89
CA PRO A 323 -1.70 -34.77 14.15
C PRO A 323 -1.69 -35.26 12.70
N ILE A 324 -1.86 -34.35 11.73
CA ILE A 324 -1.60 -34.65 10.33
C ILE A 324 -0.11 -34.47 10.08
N GLU A 325 0.65 -35.55 10.29
CA GLU A 325 1.92 -35.76 9.61
C GLU A 325 1.65 -36.02 8.13
N SER A 326 1.49 -34.97 7.31
CA SER A 326 1.74 -35.12 5.86
C SER A 326 2.10 -33.79 5.22
N ARG A 327 3.37 -33.67 4.81
CA ARG A 327 3.90 -32.63 3.92
C ARG A 327 3.40 -32.84 2.48
N GLY A 328 2.08 -32.87 2.27
CA GLY A 328 1.46 -33.10 0.96
C GLY A 328 0.35 -32.10 0.66
N ILE A 329 0.10 -31.86 -0.63
CA ILE A 329 -1.03 -31.04 -1.11
C ILE A 329 -2.33 -31.68 -0.58
N PRO A 330 -3.19 -30.95 0.14
CA PRO A 330 -4.49 -31.47 0.55
C PRO A 330 -5.31 -31.86 -0.68
N LYS A 331 -5.75 -33.13 -0.73
CA LYS A 331 -6.49 -33.72 -1.86
C LYS A 331 -7.94 -33.24 -1.97
N THR A 332 -8.38 -32.32 -1.10
CA THR A 332 -9.78 -31.88 -0.98
C THR A 332 -9.87 -30.36 -0.93
N THR A 333 -10.88 -29.77 -1.57
CA THR A 333 -11.11 -28.32 -1.55
C THR A 333 -11.30 -27.77 -0.12
N PRO A 334 -10.90 -26.52 0.16
CA PRO A 334 -11.15 -25.86 1.44
C PRO A 334 -12.62 -25.93 1.85
N LYS A 335 -12.89 -26.22 3.12
CA LYS A 335 -14.25 -26.25 3.68
C LYS A 335 -14.47 -25.06 4.60
N LYS A 336 -15.57 -24.34 4.37
CA LYS A 336 -15.99 -23.23 5.23
C LYS A 336 -16.38 -23.74 6.62
N LEU A 337 -15.73 -23.23 7.66
CA LEU A 337 -16.00 -23.53 9.05
C LEU A 337 -17.38 -22.97 9.44
N ARG A 338 -18.21 -23.80 10.09
CA ARG A 338 -19.50 -23.36 10.62
C ARG A 338 -19.27 -22.53 11.88
N ARG A 339 -19.66 -21.25 11.89
CA ARG A 339 -19.70 -20.44 13.13
C ARG A 339 -20.78 -21.00 14.06
N SER A 340 -20.39 -21.55 15.21
CA SER A 340 -21.30 -21.80 16.33
C SER A 340 -21.67 -20.46 16.96
N VAL A 341 -22.77 -19.84 16.51
CA VAL A 341 -23.35 -18.70 17.21
C VAL A 341 -24.18 -19.24 18.36
N GLY A 342 -23.64 -19.14 19.58
CA GLY A 342 -24.44 -19.22 20.80
C GLY A 342 -25.21 -17.91 20.97
N HIS A 343 -26.52 -17.97 20.83
CA HIS A 343 -27.43 -17.06 21.52
C HIS A 343 -28.75 -17.78 21.72
N ASP A 344 -29.11 -17.96 22.99
CA ASP A 344 -30.43 -18.42 23.40
C ASP A 344 -31.51 -17.52 22.84
N SER A 345 -32.44 -18.14 22.12
CA SER A 345 -33.83 -17.71 22.00
C SER A 345 -34.68 -18.97 21.76
N PRO A 346 -35.82 -19.13 22.44
CA PRO A 346 -36.49 -20.42 22.54
C PRO A 346 -36.96 -20.90 21.18
N ARG A 347 -36.58 -22.14 20.83
CA ARG A 347 -37.24 -22.88 19.75
C ARG A 347 -38.66 -23.18 20.19
N VAL A 348 -39.62 -22.40 19.68
CA VAL A 348 -41.01 -22.86 19.61
C VAL A 348 -41.08 -23.86 18.47
N SER A 349 -41.19 -25.13 18.87
CA SER A 349 -41.58 -26.24 18.01
C SER A 349 -42.96 -25.95 17.43
N THR A 350 -43.03 -25.67 16.14
CA THR A 350 -44.29 -25.78 15.39
C THR A 350 -44.08 -26.82 14.31
N ASP A 351 -44.69 -27.98 14.52
CA ASP A 351 -44.89 -29.02 13.51
C ASP A 351 -45.63 -28.40 12.32
N GLY A 352 -44.89 -28.17 11.24
CA GLY A 352 -45.42 -27.73 9.96
C GLY A 352 -45.55 -28.90 9.02
N GLN A 353 -46.77 -29.44 8.92
CA GLN A 353 -47.20 -30.32 7.84
C GLN A 353 -46.74 -29.79 6.47
N LYS A 354 -46.19 -30.69 5.65
CA LYS A 354 -45.99 -30.45 4.22
C LYS A 354 -47.34 -30.15 3.57
N GLN A 355 -47.60 -28.88 3.30
CA GLN A 355 -48.55 -28.47 2.27
C GLN A 355 -47.77 -28.08 1.02
N ASP A 356 -47.99 -28.86 -0.03
CA ASP A 356 -47.61 -28.53 -1.41
C ASP A 356 -48.19 -27.17 -1.78
N ARG A 357 -47.33 -26.16 -1.82
CA ARG A 357 -47.67 -24.88 -2.47
C ARG A 357 -47.39 -25.02 -3.95
N GLU A 358 -48.44 -25.25 -4.72
CA GLU A 358 -48.46 -25.02 -6.16
C GLU A 358 -47.82 -23.67 -6.50
N LYS A 359 -46.74 -23.70 -7.27
CA LYS A 359 -46.15 -22.51 -7.88
C LYS A 359 -47.09 -22.03 -8.99
N THR A 360 -48.03 -21.14 -8.67
CA THR A 360 -48.72 -20.37 -9.72
C THR A 360 -47.71 -19.46 -10.41
N ASN A 361 -47.33 -19.82 -11.64
CA ASN A 361 -46.56 -18.99 -12.55
C ASN A 361 -47.32 -17.68 -12.83
N LYS A 362 -47.03 -16.60 -12.08
CA LYS A 362 -47.49 -15.26 -12.45
C LYS A 362 -46.80 -14.83 -13.75
N LYS A 363 -47.48 -15.05 -14.88
CA LYS A 363 -47.11 -14.46 -16.18
C LYS A 363 -46.92 -12.95 -16.01
N ARG A 364 -45.72 -12.45 -16.34
CA ARG A 364 -45.44 -11.01 -16.37
C ARG A 364 -46.47 -10.31 -17.26
N LYS A 365 -47.24 -9.38 -16.71
CA LYS A 365 -48.17 -8.55 -17.49
C LYS A 365 -47.35 -7.76 -18.50
N ARG A 366 -47.64 -7.94 -19.80
CA ARG A 366 -47.08 -7.08 -20.86
C ARG A 366 -47.55 -5.66 -20.60
N LEU A 367 -46.61 -4.73 -20.41
CA LEU A 367 -46.90 -3.30 -20.33
C LEU A 367 -47.55 -2.88 -21.66
N LYS A 368 -48.83 -2.52 -21.63
CA LYS A 368 -49.53 -1.92 -22.77
C LYS A 368 -49.64 -0.42 -22.50
N GLY A 369 -49.07 0.37 -23.39
CA GLY A 369 -49.09 1.83 -23.36
C GLY A 369 -48.07 2.40 -24.35
N THR A 370 -48.33 3.60 -24.86
CA THR A 370 -47.42 4.32 -25.75
C THR A 370 -46.06 4.52 -25.05
N ILE A 371 -44.99 4.02 -25.67
CA ILE A 371 -43.63 4.19 -25.15
C ILE A 371 -43.29 5.69 -25.23
N LYS A 372 -43.37 6.39 -24.09
CA LYS A 372 -42.82 7.74 -23.99
C LYS A 372 -41.30 7.64 -24.01
N ALA A 373 -40.71 7.84 -25.19
CA ALA A 373 -39.27 7.94 -25.33
C ALA A 373 -38.77 9.07 -24.42
N ARG A 374 -37.87 8.75 -23.48
CA ARG A 374 -37.18 9.79 -22.72
C ARG A 374 -36.35 10.58 -23.70
N GLN A 375 -36.46 11.91 -23.68
CA GLN A 375 -35.58 12.74 -24.49
C GLN A 375 -34.13 12.47 -24.10
N PRO A 376 -33.22 12.31 -25.07
CA PRO A 376 -31.81 12.13 -24.80
C PRO A 376 -31.32 13.38 -24.06
N ARG A 377 -30.89 13.19 -22.81
CA ARG A 377 -30.30 14.27 -22.01
C ARG A 377 -28.92 14.53 -22.60
N ILE A 378 -28.82 15.56 -23.44
CA ILE A 378 -27.55 15.99 -24.02
C ILE A 378 -26.62 16.33 -22.85
N LYS A 379 -25.49 15.62 -22.74
CA LYS A 379 -24.47 15.83 -21.70
C LYS A 379 -23.67 17.10 -22.03
N THR A 380 -24.29 18.27 -21.97
CA THR A 380 -23.61 19.56 -22.23
C THR A 380 -22.75 20.05 -21.07
N THR A 381 -22.74 19.37 -19.93
CA THR A 381 -21.81 19.67 -18.84
C THR A 381 -21.63 18.41 -17.99
N ARG A 382 -20.40 17.89 -17.87
CA ARG A 382 -20.08 16.89 -16.85
C ARG A 382 -20.25 17.59 -15.49
N ARG A 383 -21.43 17.53 -14.88
CA ARG A 383 -21.57 17.89 -13.47
C ARG A 383 -20.63 16.97 -12.68
N ASN A 384 -19.80 17.55 -11.81
CA ASN A 384 -18.82 16.83 -10.99
C ASN A 384 -19.52 16.00 -9.88
N TYR A 385 -20.28 14.98 -10.28
CA TYR A 385 -20.92 14.01 -9.38
C TYR A 385 -19.92 13.20 -8.55
N LEU A 386 -18.61 13.34 -8.82
CA LEU A 386 -17.55 12.67 -8.08
C LEU A 386 -17.55 13.08 -6.61
N ALA A 387 -17.81 14.36 -6.32
CA ALA A 387 -17.86 14.87 -4.94
C ALA A 387 -19.15 14.47 -4.19
N ASP A 388 -20.23 14.20 -4.93
CA ASP A 388 -21.56 13.81 -4.43
C ASP A 388 -21.67 12.32 -4.07
N MET A 389 -20.61 11.54 -4.30
CA MET A 389 -20.58 10.11 -3.97
C MET A 389 -20.70 9.92 -2.45
N PRO A 390 -21.48 8.92 -1.97
CA PRO A 390 -21.69 8.71 -0.54
C PRO A 390 -20.35 8.54 0.18
N SER A 391 -20.17 9.32 1.24
CA SER A 391 -18.96 9.34 2.07
C SER A 391 -18.79 8.07 2.88
N THR A 392 -19.84 7.26 3.06
CA THR A 392 -19.77 5.99 3.80
C THR A 392 -20.54 4.90 3.06
N SER A 393 -19.99 3.69 3.11
CA SER A 393 -20.59 2.47 2.60
C SER A 393 -20.18 1.31 3.52
N LYS A 394 -20.81 0.15 3.36
CA LYS A 394 -20.37 -1.09 4.03
C LYS A 394 -18.89 -1.40 3.75
N TYR A 395 -18.39 -0.99 2.59
CA TYR A 395 -17.06 -1.37 2.11
C TYR A 395 -15.99 -0.31 2.26
N TYR A 396 -16.35 0.97 2.41
CA TYR A 396 -15.37 2.07 2.45
C TYR A 396 -15.90 3.26 3.26
N ILE A 397 -14.97 4.08 3.75
CA ILE A 397 -15.23 5.43 4.28
C ILE A 397 -14.39 6.39 3.45
N TRP A 398 -15.02 7.45 2.95
CA TRP A 398 -14.45 8.46 2.06
C TRP A 398 -14.76 9.87 2.60
N PRO A 399 -14.16 10.26 3.74
CA PRO A 399 -14.44 11.52 4.42
C PRO A 399 -13.83 12.68 3.66
N SER A 400 -14.47 13.85 3.68
CA SER A 400 -13.97 15.04 2.99
C SER A 400 -12.58 15.45 3.46
N GLN A 401 -12.27 15.30 4.75
CA GLN A 401 -10.97 15.68 5.31
C GLN A 401 -9.80 14.89 4.74
N GLY A 402 -10.02 13.70 4.19
CA GLY A 402 -8.96 12.84 3.65
C GLY A 402 -8.95 12.78 2.11
N ARG A 403 -9.76 13.58 1.42
CA ARG A 403 -9.75 13.67 -0.05
C ARG A 403 -8.61 14.57 -0.51
N GLY A 404 -8.16 14.37 -1.74
CA GLY A 404 -7.30 15.33 -2.42
C GLY A 404 -7.99 16.68 -2.59
N GLU A 405 -7.18 17.73 -2.69
CA GLU A 405 -7.64 19.06 -3.08
C GLU A 405 -8.32 19.03 -4.44
N ARG A 406 -7.81 18.17 -5.34
CA ARG A 406 -8.42 17.87 -6.62
C ARG A 406 -8.91 16.44 -6.65
N ILE A 407 -10.20 16.29 -6.97
CA ILE A 407 -10.85 15.00 -7.18
C ILE A 407 -11.14 14.87 -8.67
N VAL A 408 -10.60 13.81 -9.27
CA VAL A 408 -10.73 13.53 -10.71
C VAL A 408 -11.28 12.12 -10.92
N ASP A 409 -11.80 11.85 -12.12
CA ASP A 409 -12.16 10.49 -12.49
C ASP A 409 -10.91 9.64 -12.79
N GLU A 410 -11.07 8.32 -12.95
CA GLU A 410 -9.94 7.42 -13.16
C GLU A 410 -9.20 7.66 -14.48
N GLY A 411 -9.91 8.11 -15.52
CA GLY A 411 -9.32 8.40 -16.82
C GLY A 411 -8.46 9.67 -16.76
N ASP A 412 -8.99 10.72 -16.15
CA ASP A 412 -8.27 11.98 -15.92
C ASP A 412 -7.09 11.78 -14.97
N TYR A 413 -7.25 11.00 -13.89
CA TYR A 413 -6.14 10.64 -13.00
C TYR A 413 -5.00 9.99 -13.77
N LYS A 414 -5.31 8.97 -14.58
CA LYS A 414 -4.32 8.27 -15.40
C LYS A 414 -3.62 9.24 -16.34
N ARG A 415 -4.38 10.09 -17.04
CA ARG A 415 -3.84 11.10 -17.97
C ARG A 415 -2.89 12.08 -17.27
N ILE A 416 -3.24 12.57 -16.09
CA ILE A 416 -2.44 13.51 -15.30
C ILE A 416 -1.15 12.86 -14.78
N VAL A 417 -1.23 11.64 -14.25
CA VAL A 417 -0.05 10.92 -13.74
C VAL A 417 0.84 10.45 -14.89
N ASP A 418 0.27 9.93 -15.97
CA ASP A 418 1.02 9.49 -17.16
C ASP A 418 1.71 10.67 -17.86
N LEU A 419 1.13 11.89 -17.82
CA LEU A 419 1.80 13.09 -18.33
C LEU A 419 3.18 13.25 -17.67
N LEU A 420 3.29 13.02 -16.36
CA LEU A 420 4.55 13.16 -15.63
C LEU A 420 5.67 12.27 -16.19
N LEU A 421 5.31 11.08 -16.67
CA LEU A 421 6.23 10.11 -17.29
C LEU A 421 6.72 10.52 -18.69
N HIS A 422 6.12 11.55 -19.30
CA HIS A 422 6.49 12.09 -20.61
C HIS A 422 7.19 13.46 -20.52
N LEU A 423 7.50 13.91 -19.31
CA LEU A 423 8.19 15.17 -19.04
C LEU A 423 9.69 14.95 -18.80
N ASP A 424 10.46 16.04 -18.80
CA ASP A 424 11.92 16.00 -18.63
C ASP A 424 12.34 16.81 -17.39
N PHE A 425 13.06 16.15 -16.49
CA PHE A 425 13.59 16.70 -15.24
C PHE A 425 15.12 16.64 -15.18
N ALA A 426 15.81 16.60 -16.33
CA ALA A 426 17.28 16.52 -16.36
C ALA A 426 17.98 17.83 -15.96
N THR A 427 17.46 18.99 -16.38
CA THR A 427 18.04 20.31 -16.08
C THR A 427 17.03 21.21 -15.37
N PRO A 428 17.49 22.17 -14.53
CA PRO A 428 16.59 23.04 -13.76
C PRO A 428 15.52 23.73 -14.61
N ASP A 429 15.89 24.24 -15.79
CA ASP A 429 14.96 24.96 -16.68
C ASP A 429 13.88 24.03 -17.24
N LYS A 430 14.28 22.83 -17.66
CA LYS A 430 13.34 21.80 -18.13
C LYS A 430 12.44 21.31 -17.01
N ALA A 431 13.01 21.08 -15.83
CA ALA A 431 12.26 20.64 -14.66
C ALA A 431 11.23 21.69 -14.23
N SER A 432 11.57 22.98 -14.28
CA SER A 432 10.65 24.10 -14.04
C SER A 432 9.50 24.14 -15.06
N GLY A 433 9.82 24.06 -16.36
CA GLY A 433 8.81 24.02 -17.42
C GLY A 433 7.90 22.79 -17.33
N SER A 434 8.48 21.62 -17.06
CA SER A 434 7.78 20.36 -16.82
C SER A 434 6.86 20.44 -15.61
N SER A 435 7.36 20.99 -14.49
CA SER A 435 6.58 21.17 -13.26
C SER A 435 5.37 22.07 -13.51
N ARG A 436 5.56 23.22 -14.16
CA ARG A 436 4.47 24.12 -14.54
C ARG A 436 3.44 23.41 -15.41
N ARG A 437 3.89 22.73 -16.47
CA ARG A 437 3.01 21.99 -17.39
C ARG A 437 2.17 20.93 -16.67
N TRP A 438 2.77 20.19 -15.74
CA TRP A 438 2.06 19.18 -14.96
C TRP A 438 1.05 19.84 -13.99
N ILE A 439 1.44 20.89 -13.29
CA ILE A 439 0.58 21.63 -12.35
C ILE A 439 -0.63 22.22 -13.09
N ASP A 440 -0.42 22.82 -14.26
CA ASP A 440 -1.49 23.42 -15.08
C ASP A 440 -2.49 22.37 -15.56
N GLU A 441 -2.00 21.21 -16.03
CA GLU A 441 -2.84 20.10 -16.48
C GLU A 441 -3.65 19.50 -15.34
N ALA A 442 -2.99 19.21 -14.21
CA ALA A 442 -3.65 18.67 -13.03
C ALA A 442 -4.64 19.67 -12.41
N GLY A 443 -4.40 20.97 -12.60
CA GLY A 443 -5.29 22.06 -12.20
C GLY A 443 -6.46 22.29 -13.16
N MET A 444 -6.45 21.64 -14.33
CA MET A 444 -7.39 21.88 -15.43
C MET A 444 -7.49 23.38 -15.79
N GLY A 445 -6.35 24.07 -15.80
CA GLY A 445 -6.25 25.51 -16.08
C GLY A 445 -6.61 26.44 -14.92
N VAL A 446 -6.85 25.91 -13.72
CA VAL A 446 -7.13 26.71 -12.51
C VAL A 446 -6.02 26.51 -11.48
N SER A 447 -5.52 27.61 -10.91
CA SER A 447 -4.55 27.57 -9.80
C SER A 447 -5.08 26.71 -8.65
N TRP A 448 -4.22 25.84 -8.14
CA TRP A 448 -4.53 24.90 -7.06
C TRP A 448 -3.25 24.53 -6.33
N GLY A 449 -3.36 23.77 -5.24
CA GLY A 449 -2.25 23.44 -4.36
C GLY A 449 -2.35 24.17 -3.02
N LEU A 450 -1.83 23.54 -1.98
CA LEU A 450 -1.71 24.10 -0.64
C LEU A 450 -0.28 24.60 -0.40
N GLU A 451 -0.15 25.89 -0.12
CA GLU A 451 1.12 26.47 0.29
C GLU A 451 1.39 26.20 1.79
N VAL A 452 2.59 25.68 2.07
CA VAL A 452 3.04 25.31 3.40
C VAL A 452 4.43 25.87 3.68
N THR A 453 4.53 26.64 4.75
CA THR A 453 5.82 27.10 5.28
C THR A 453 6.24 26.18 6.41
N GLY A 454 7.46 25.62 6.31
CA GLY A 454 8.00 24.77 7.34
C GLY A 454 8.29 25.52 8.65
N MET A 455 8.16 24.83 9.77
CA MET A 455 8.33 25.36 11.13
C MET A 455 9.47 24.68 11.89
N ARG A 456 10.03 23.58 11.36
CA ARG A 456 11.00 22.77 12.09
C ARG A 456 12.40 23.34 11.96
N GLU A 457 13.01 23.65 13.10
CA GLU A 457 14.42 24.00 13.15
C GLU A 457 15.28 22.79 12.82
N LEU A 458 16.15 22.94 11.82
CA LEU A 458 17.13 21.93 11.49
C LEU A 458 18.29 22.07 12.47
N GLN A 459 18.38 21.17 13.45
CA GLN A 459 19.59 21.06 14.24
C GLN A 459 20.73 20.57 13.33
N PRO A 460 21.89 21.25 13.30
CA PRO A 460 23.06 20.73 12.61
C PRO A 460 23.40 19.37 13.22
N ALA A 461 23.83 18.42 12.40
CA ALA A 461 24.31 17.15 12.93
C ALA A 461 25.52 17.43 13.83
N THR A 462 25.31 17.48 15.14
CA THR A 462 26.42 17.48 16.10
C THR A 462 27.18 16.19 15.85
N GLU A 463 28.48 16.32 15.57
CA GLU A 463 29.44 15.23 15.60
C GLU A 463 29.30 14.59 16.99
N ALA A 464 28.70 13.40 17.03
CA ALA A 464 28.92 12.52 18.16
C ALA A 464 30.39 12.10 18.12
N PRO A 465 31.07 11.92 19.27
CA PRO A 465 32.48 11.56 19.28
C PRO A 465 32.68 10.28 18.46
N ASP A 466 33.76 10.28 17.67
CA ASP A 466 34.24 9.19 16.84
C ASP A 466 33.83 7.82 17.37
N ASP A 467 32.94 7.13 16.66
CA ASP A 467 33.02 5.68 16.60
C ASP A 467 34.42 5.38 16.05
N GLU A 468 35.26 4.75 16.89
CA GLU A 468 36.62 4.36 16.55
C GLU A 468 36.70 3.88 15.10
N VAL A 469 37.33 4.72 14.27
CA VAL A 469 37.91 4.31 13.02
C VAL A 469 39.00 3.29 13.36
N GLN A 470 38.62 2.02 13.47
CA GLN A 470 39.56 0.96 13.14
C GLN A 470 39.97 1.21 11.69
N LYS A 471 41.15 1.82 11.54
CA LYS A 471 41.96 1.77 10.33
C LYS A 471 42.02 0.31 9.91
N THR A 472 41.14 -0.06 8.99
CA THR A 472 41.31 -1.27 8.21
C THR A 472 42.48 -0.98 7.30
N GLU A 473 43.65 -1.46 7.73
CA GLU A 473 44.80 -1.64 6.87
C GLU A 473 44.34 -2.25 5.54
N ARG A 474 44.99 -1.80 4.46
CA ARG A 474 44.77 -2.31 3.11
C ARG A 474 45.05 -3.81 3.09
N ILE A 475 44.01 -4.62 3.27
CA ILE A 475 44.06 -6.05 2.98
C ILE A 475 44.07 -6.16 1.45
N ASN A 476 45.26 -6.45 0.91
CA ASN A 476 45.47 -6.78 -0.48
C ASN A 476 44.61 -8.01 -0.86
N ASN A 477 43.52 -7.77 -1.58
CA ASN A 477 42.81 -8.82 -2.32
C ASN A 477 43.69 -9.32 -3.47
N LEU A 478 44.60 -10.25 -3.18
CA LEU A 478 45.28 -11.06 -4.18
C LEU A 478 44.38 -12.22 -4.59
N SER A 479 43.43 -11.95 -5.50
CA SER A 479 42.83 -13.02 -6.31
C SER A 479 42.62 -12.53 -7.74
N GLY A 480 43.43 -13.09 -8.65
CA GLY A 480 43.24 -13.00 -10.09
C GLY A 480 44.28 -12.15 -10.83
N LEU A 481 45.44 -12.75 -11.16
CA LEU A 481 46.24 -12.41 -12.35
C LEU A 481 47.34 -13.47 -12.59
N VAL A 482 46.94 -14.67 -13.02
CA VAL A 482 47.88 -15.56 -13.75
C VAL A 482 47.80 -15.17 -15.23
N LYS A 483 48.65 -14.24 -15.65
CA LYS A 483 49.00 -14.08 -17.06
C LYS A 483 50.12 -15.05 -17.38
N ARG A 484 49.81 -16.14 -18.10
CA ARG A 484 50.82 -16.94 -18.79
C ARG A 484 51.47 -16.07 -19.87
N LYS A 485 52.80 -15.98 -19.87
CA LYS A 485 53.58 -15.57 -21.04
C LYS A 485 54.43 -16.76 -21.50
N ARG A 486 54.51 -16.90 -22.82
CA ARG A 486 55.47 -17.73 -23.55
C ARG A 486 56.90 -17.42 -23.12
#